data_AF-A0A963HD21-F1
#
_entry.id   AF-A0A963HD21-F1
#
_cell.length_a   1.000
_cell.length_b   1.000
_cell.length_c   1.000
_cell.angle_alpha   90.00
_cell.angle_beta   90.00
_cell.angle_gamma   90.00
#
_symmetry.space_group_name_H-M   'P 1'
#
loop_
_entity.id
_entity.type
_entity.pdbx_description
1 polymer ?
#
loop_
_entity_poly.entity_id
_entity_poly.type
_entity_poly.pdbx_seq_one_letter_code
_entity_poly.pdbx_strand_id
1 'polypeptide(L)'
;MFHIKGMRAFLIGLLMIAAATVTGLTAYRHFGRTPGELMDYVDRRLEGHPKLEVVAKPILAELRQVFDAPSVADRARIPFLVPPPPKRRGPDEVGRREPPPAGVRVWRVGPSGPITKIGDVARLARDGDHVEIEAGDYHQDVAVWEQSKLTIRGVNGAARLFADGRSAEGKAIWVIRHGVFDISNIDFVGAEVADGNGAGIRFEGGHLRLRDCLFWGNQMGLLTGGRSTAPDATLVIENSEFAYSHVQNRWGHNLYVGTIASLTVTGSYFHHAGVGHLLKSRAGISDILYNRLTDESGGRASYELDFPNGGMVRLVGNVVQQQRDTEHSVLIAFGEEGYEWPTNVLLMGNNTLINDHPYGGTFLRVAAGADSVEAANNLLVGPGTYQVEDHLKVFNDVNADWGAFFRPSREDYRLLHPGARMAYQPSPDTELGPTFAPKAQYVHPRRVRLLSTGPTYVGAIQEVGQ
;
A
#
# COMPACT_ATOMS: atom_id res chain seq x y z
N MET A 1 64.07 16.69 -9.39
CA MET A 1 63.59 16.43 -8.01
C MET A 1 62.33 17.21 -7.59
N PHE A 2 62.04 18.38 -8.18
CA PHE A 2 60.85 19.19 -7.81
C PHE A 2 59.50 18.69 -8.34
N HIS A 3 59.45 17.91 -9.43
CA HIS A 3 58.19 17.40 -10.01
C HIS A 3 57.54 16.25 -9.21
N ILE A 4 58.33 15.46 -8.49
CA ILE A 4 57.84 14.25 -7.78
C ILE A 4 57.11 14.62 -6.48
N LYS A 5 57.50 15.74 -5.83
CA LYS A 5 56.86 16.20 -4.59
C LYS A 5 55.46 16.80 -4.82
N GLY A 6 55.28 17.58 -5.89
CA GLY A 6 53.96 18.11 -6.27
C GLY A 6 52.98 17.02 -6.68
N MET A 7 53.46 16.02 -7.43
CA MET A 7 52.64 14.88 -7.85
C MET A 7 52.21 14.01 -6.66
N ARG A 8 53.08 13.81 -5.65
CA ARG A 8 52.71 13.09 -4.42
C ARG A 8 51.68 13.84 -3.57
N ALA A 9 51.82 15.16 -3.41
CA ALA A 9 50.85 15.97 -2.68
C ALA A 9 49.48 15.98 -3.36
N PHE A 10 49.45 16.05 -4.69
CA PHE A 10 48.23 15.95 -5.49
C PHE A 10 47.56 14.58 -5.36
N LEU A 11 48.33 13.47 -5.44
CA LEU A 11 47.81 12.11 -5.28
C LEU A 11 47.21 11.89 -3.87
N ILE A 12 47.88 12.39 -2.84
CA ILE A 12 47.40 12.32 -1.45
C ILE A 12 46.12 13.13 -1.28
N GLY A 13 46.04 14.33 -1.87
CA GLY A 13 44.81 15.13 -1.88
C GLY A 13 43.64 14.41 -2.57
N LEU A 14 43.89 13.76 -3.72
CA LEU A 14 42.87 13.00 -4.44
C LEU A 14 42.40 11.76 -3.65
N LEU A 15 43.33 11.06 -2.99
CA LEU A 15 43.04 9.93 -2.10
C LEU A 15 42.23 10.37 -0.87
N MET A 16 42.52 11.53 -0.28
CA MET A 16 41.76 12.08 0.85
C MET A 16 40.35 12.48 0.44
N ILE A 17 40.17 13.09 -0.74
CA ILE A 17 38.85 13.41 -1.30
C ILE A 17 38.07 12.12 -1.61
N ALA A 18 38.72 11.12 -2.21
CA ALA A 18 38.11 9.83 -2.49
C ALA A 18 37.69 9.12 -1.19
N ALA A 19 38.55 9.12 -0.16
CA ALA A 19 38.26 8.54 1.15
C ALA A 19 37.10 9.28 1.85
N ALA A 20 37.12 10.61 1.88
CA ALA A 20 36.02 11.41 2.44
C ALA A 20 34.70 11.22 1.69
N THR A 21 34.76 11.07 0.36
CA THR A 21 33.59 10.79 -0.48
C THR A 21 33.04 9.40 -0.19
N VAL A 22 33.90 8.38 -0.08
CA VAL A 22 33.49 7.02 0.27
C VAL A 22 32.91 6.96 1.68
N THR A 23 33.56 7.56 2.68
CA THR A 23 33.04 7.63 4.06
C THR A 23 31.73 8.41 4.13
N GLY A 24 31.62 9.53 3.41
CA GLY A 24 30.39 10.32 3.30
C GLY A 24 29.25 9.54 2.64
N LEU A 25 29.54 8.80 1.56
CA LEU A 25 28.56 7.96 0.86
C LEU A 25 28.10 6.77 1.71
N THR A 26 29.01 6.16 2.46
CA THR A 26 28.70 5.06 3.39
C THR A 26 27.87 5.55 4.57
N ALA A 27 28.23 6.69 5.18
CA ALA A 27 27.44 7.31 6.24
C ALA A 27 26.05 7.72 5.73
N TYR A 28 25.99 8.30 4.52
CA TYR A 28 24.75 8.66 3.84
C TYR A 28 23.79 7.47 3.67
N ARG A 29 24.30 6.31 3.22
CA ARG A 29 23.51 5.08 3.07
C ARG A 29 22.89 4.56 4.37
N HIS A 30 23.46 4.90 5.53
CA HIS A 30 22.91 4.50 6.82
C HIS A 30 21.77 5.42 7.30
N PHE A 31 21.64 6.64 6.80
CA PHE A 31 20.53 7.53 7.17
C PHE A 31 19.19 7.09 6.59
N GLY A 32 19.19 6.20 5.58
CA GLY A 32 17.97 5.65 4.98
C GLY A 32 17.06 6.70 4.36
N ARG A 33 17.63 7.86 4.04
CA ARG A 33 16.99 8.98 3.35
C ARG A 33 17.61 9.16 1.98
N THR A 34 16.88 9.77 1.08
CA THR A 34 17.37 10.10 -0.27
C THR A 34 18.09 11.46 -0.28
N PRO A 35 18.85 11.81 -1.34
CA PRO A 35 19.49 13.11 -1.41
C PRO A 35 18.42 14.22 -1.47
N GLY A 36 17.32 13.95 -2.17
CA GLY A 36 16.14 14.82 -2.24
C GLY A 36 15.57 15.14 -0.87
N GLU A 37 15.34 14.14 -0.03
CA GLU A 37 14.82 14.35 1.34
C GLU A 37 15.78 15.13 2.23
N LEU A 38 17.10 14.91 2.10
CA LEU A 38 18.09 15.70 2.83
C LEU A 38 18.06 17.16 2.37
N MET A 39 17.98 17.41 1.05
CA MET A 39 17.86 18.76 0.51
C MET A 39 16.55 19.44 0.95
N ASP A 40 15.43 18.70 0.98
CA ASP A 40 14.15 19.21 1.47
C ASP A 40 14.15 19.50 2.98
N TYR A 41 14.92 18.73 3.75
CA TYR A 41 15.18 19.05 5.16
C TYR A 41 16.01 20.32 5.30
N VAL A 42 17.06 20.50 4.48
CA VAL A 42 17.89 21.70 4.48
C VAL A 42 17.07 22.93 4.09
N ASP A 43 16.24 22.86 3.05
CA ASP A 43 15.36 23.97 2.66
C ASP A 43 14.48 24.43 3.82
N ARG A 44 13.80 23.50 4.50
CA ARG A 44 12.98 23.79 5.69
C ARG A 44 13.78 24.43 6.83
N ARG A 45 15.06 24.11 6.96
CA ARG A 45 15.96 24.71 7.98
C ARG A 45 16.49 26.08 7.57
N LEU A 46 16.51 26.39 6.28
CA LEU A 46 16.94 27.68 5.75
C LEU A 46 15.80 28.71 5.74
N GLU A 47 14.54 28.28 5.67
CA GLU A 47 13.37 29.16 5.69
C GLU A 47 13.44 30.20 6.80
N GLY A 48 13.35 31.47 6.42
CA GLY A 48 13.41 32.60 7.37
C GLY A 48 14.83 33.09 7.69
N HIS A 49 15.85 32.56 7.02
CA HIS A 49 17.25 32.99 7.13
C HIS A 49 17.79 33.55 5.80
N PRO A 50 17.46 34.80 5.41
CA PRO A 50 17.68 35.32 4.05
C PRO A 50 19.13 35.26 3.57
N LYS A 51 20.09 35.50 4.47
CA LYS A 51 21.53 35.44 4.13
C LYS A 51 22.00 34.02 3.83
N LEU A 52 21.49 33.03 4.56
CA LEU A 52 21.82 31.62 4.35
C LEU A 52 21.13 31.10 3.09
N GLU A 53 19.87 31.50 2.87
CA GLU A 53 19.12 31.15 1.65
C GLU A 53 19.83 31.61 0.37
N VAL A 54 20.33 32.85 0.32
CA VAL A 54 21.02 33.39 -0.87
C VAL A 54 22.27 32.57 -1.23
N VAL A 55 22.96 32.03 -0.23
CA VAL A 55 24.18 31.23 -0.45
C VAL A 55 23.86 29.77 -0.77
N ALA A 56 22.91 29.18 -0.06
CA ALA A 56 22.64 27.75 -0.15
C ALA A 56 21.73 27.36 -1.34
N LYS A 57 20.75 28.19 -1.71
CA LYS A 57 19.78 27.85 -2.77
C LYS A 57 20.42 27.53 -4.12
N PRO A 58 21.43 28.28 -4.63
CA PRO A 58 22.09 27.92 -5.88
C PRO A 58 22.78 26.55 -5.81
N ILE A 59 23.44 26.23 -4.69
CA ILE A 59 24.11 24.94 -4.49
C ILE A 59 23.08 23.81 -4.45
N LEU A 60 21.97 24.00 -3.73
CA LEU A 60 20.89 23.01 -3.68
C LEU A 60 20.25 22.81 -5.05
N ALA A 61 20.07 23.87 -5.86
CA ALA A 61 19.54 23.76 -7.22
C ALA A 61 20.44 22.88 -8.12
N GLU A 62 21.75 23.06 -8.07
CA GLU A 62 22.71 22.22 -8.80
C GLU A 62 22.67 20.76 -8.33
N LEU A 63 22.67 20.54 -7.01
CA LEU A 63 22.58 19.18 -6.45
C LEU A 63 21.28 18.48 -6.85
N ARG A 64 20.16 19.20 -6.87
CA ARG A 64 18.87 18.66 -7.33
C ARG A 64 18.91 18.24 -8.79
N GLN A 65 19.58 18.97 -9.67
CA GLN A 65 19.77 18.56 -11.07
C GLN A 65 20.64 17.30 -11.18
N VAL A 66 21.72 17.22 -10.39
CA VAL A 66 22.63 16.05 -10.40
C VAL A 66 21.91 14.78 -9.94
N PHE A 67 21.05 14.87 -8.94
CA PHE A 67 20.34 13.72 -8.37
C PHE A 67 18.93 13.52 -8.95
N ASP A 68 18.51 14.34 -9.91
CA ASP A 68 17.14 14.35 -10.45
C ASP A 68 16.08 14.37 -9.34
N ALA A 69 16.27 15.26 -8.37
CA ALA A 69 15.51 15.32 -7.13
C ALA A 69 14.77 16.67 -7.05
N PRO A 70 13.57 16.80 -7.66
CA PRO A 70 12.79 18.05 -7.63
C PRO A 70 12.48 18.47 -6.19
N SER A 71 12.38 19.79 -5.94
CA SER A 71 11.99 20.30 -4.61
C SER A 71 10.54 19.94 -4.26
N VAL A 72 10.15 20.02 -2.98
CA VAL A 72 8.75 19.87 -2.55
C VAL A 72 7.80 20.75 -3.36
N ALA A 73 8.21 22.00 -3.62
CA ALA A 73 7.40 22.96 -4.38
C ALA A 73 7.26 22.57 -5.86
N ASP A 74 8.31 21.99 -6.45
CA ASP A 74 8.26 21.49 -7.83
C ASP A 74 7.41 20.23 -7.93
N ARG A 75 7.58 19.29 -6.99
CA ARG A 75 6.73 18.08 -6.91
C ARG A 75 5.26 18.43 -6.76
N ALA A 76 4.92 19.42 -5.93
CA ALA A 76 3.54 19.87 -5.76
C ALA A 76 2.89 20.41 -7.05
N ARG A 77 3.68 20.81 -8.06
CA ARG A 77 3.20 21.28 -9.37
C ARG A 77 3.03 20.16 -10.39
N ILE A 78 3.57 18.97 -10.14
CA ILE A 78 3.41 17.81 -11.02
C ILE A 78 1.96 17.34 -10.93
N PRO A 79 1.18 17.35 -12.02
CA PRO A 79 -0.19 16.90 -11.98
C PRO A 79 -0.27 15.41 -11.70
N PHE A 80 -1.11 15.01 -10.74
CA PHE A 80 -1.45 13.62 -10.53
C PHE A 80 -2.58 13.23 -11.49
N LEU A 81 -2.26 12.41 -12.49
CA LEU A 81 -3.21 12.02 -13.52
C LEU A 81 -3.97 10.76 -13.08
N VAL A 82 -5.29 10.88 -12.97
CA VAL A 82 -6.18 9.74 -12.75
C VAL A 82 -6.70 9.26 -14.11
N PRO A 83 -6.33 8.05 -14.58
CA PRO A 83 -6.89 7.51 -15.81
C PRO A 83 -8.37 7.14 -15.63
N PRO A 84 -9.11 6.89 -16.71
CA PRO A 84 -10.40 6.23 -16.62
C PRO A 84 -10.27 4.89 -15.87
N PRO A 85 -11.28 4.48 -15.06
CA PRO A 85 -11.26 3.18 -14.41
C PRO A 85 -11.14 2.05 -15.44
N PRO A 86 -10.56 0.89 -15.07
CA PRO A 86 -10.45 -0.26 -15.97
C PRO A 86 -11.81 -0.66 -16.53
N LYS A 87 -11.80 -1.43 -17.63
CA LYS A 87 -13.03 -1.96 -18.22
C LYS A 87 -13.87 -2.67 -17.15
N ARG A 88 -15.18 -2.41 -17.14
CA ARG A 88 -16.12 -3.07 -16.23
C ARG A 88 -16.08 -4.57 -16.45
N ARG A 89 -15.93 -5.32 -15.36
CA ARG A 89 -15.92 -6.79 -15.39
C ARG A 89 -17.20 -7.33 -16.01
N GLY A 90 -17.04 -8.20 -16.99
CA GLY A 90 -18.15 -8.92 -17.63
C GLY A 90 -18.61 -10.13 -16.80
N PRO A 91 -19.69 -10.82 -17.25
CA PRO A 91 -20.23 -12.01 -16.59
C PRO A 91 -19.19 -13.12 -16.33
N ASP A 92 -18.26 -13.31 -17.26
CA ASP A 92 -17.24 -14.38 -17.18
C ASP A 92 -16.08 -14.05 -16.22
N GLU A 93 -16.01 -12.81 -15.75
CA GLU A 93 -14.97 -12.31 -14.85
C GLU A 93 -15.44 -12.23 -13.38
N VAL A 94 -16.73 -12.45 -13.13
CA VAL A 94 -17.34 -12.45 -11.80
C VAL A 94 -17.41 -13.88 -11.27
N GLY A 95 -17.08 -14.06 -9.98
CA GLY A 95 -17.17 -15.37 -9.32
C GLY A 95 -18.57 -15.99 -9.42
N ARG A 96 -18.65 -17.32 -9.34
CA ARG A 96 -19.94 -18.03 -9.37
C ARG A 96 -20.83 -17.53 -8.23
N ARG A 97 -22.03 -17.10 -8.59
CA ARG A 97 -23.08 -16.68 -7.67
C ARG A 97 -23.57 -17.89 -6.86
N GLU A 98 -23.35 -17.90 -5.55
CA GLU A 98 -24.07 -18.81 -4.67
C GLU A 98 -25.55 -18.41 -4.58
N PRO A 99 -26.50 -19.35 -4.74
CA PRO A 99 -27.92 -19.03 -4.57
C PRO A 99 -28.18 -18.55 -3.14
N PRO A 100 -29.01 -17.52 -2.93
CA PRO A 100 -29.42 -17.11 -1.59
C PRO A 100 -30.08 -18.28 -0.85
N PRO A 101 -29.92 -18.37 0.48
CA PRO A 101 -30.62 -19.39 1.28
C PRO A 101 -32.13 -19.34 1.07
N ALA A 102 -32.79 -20.49 1.19
CA ALA A 102 -34.25 -20.56 1.08
C ALA A 102 -34.92 -19.67 2.14
N GLY A 103 -35.93 -18.89 1.71
CA GLY A 103 -36.66 -17.96 2.58
C GLY A 103 -36.03 -16.59 2.76
N VAL A 104 -34.82 -16.34 2.23
CA VAL A 104 -34.20 -15.02 2.25
C VAL A 104 -34.82 -14.12 1.19
N ARG A 105 -35.22 -12.91 1.59
CA ARG A 105 -35.71 -11.90 0.65
C ARG A 105 -34.56 -11.36 -0.18
N VAL A 106 -34.78 -11.29 -1.49
CA VAL A 106 -33.80 -10.80 -2.47
C VAL A 106 -34.34 -9.54 -3.11
N TRP A 107 -33.63 -8.43 -2.94
CA TRP A 107 -33.83 -7.19 -3.67
C TRP A 107 -33.02 -7.21 -4.95
N ARG A 108 -33.65 -6.87 -6.08
CA ARG A 108 -32.96 -6.75 -7.38
C ARG A 108 -32.95 -5.30 -7.80
N VAL A 109 -31.78 -4.74 -7.99
CA VAL A 109 -31.56 -3.37 -8.44
C VAL A 109 -30.94 -3.41 -9.83
N GLY A 110 -31.48 -2.66 -10.78
CA GLY A 110 -30.96 -2.66 -12.14
C GLY A 110 -31.47 -1.49 -12.95
N PRO A 111 -30.72 -0.99 -13.96
CA PRO A 111 -31.15 0.15 -14.78
C PRO A 111 -32.48 -0.08 -15.51
N SER A 112 -32.82 -1.33 -15.80
CA SER A 112 -34.06 -1.75 -16.46
C SER A 112 -35.08 -2.42 -15.52
N GLY A 113 -34.77 -2.46 -14.22
CA GLY A 113 -35.60 -3.13 -13.21
C GLY A 113 -36.67 -2.21 -12.59
N PRO A 114 -37.56 -2.77 -11.76
CA PRO A 114 -38.54 -1.97 -11.02
C PRO A 114 -37.91 -1.10 -9.93
N ILE A 115 -36.72 -1.47 -9.44
CA ILE A 115 -35.90 -0.64 -8.56
C ILE A 115 -34.62 -0.32 -9.31
N THR A 116 -34.42 0.97 -9.60
CA THR A 116 -33.30 1.44 -10.42
C THR A 116 -32.18 2.06 -9.60
N LYS A 117 -32.46 2.47 -8.35
CA LYS A 117 -31.47 3.05 -7.44
C LYS A 117 -31.16 2.16 -6.25
N ILE A 118 -29.88 2.04 -5.94
CA ILE A 118 -29.31 1.33 -4.82
C ILE A 118 -29.70 2.02 -3.51
N GLY A 119 -29.65 3.37 -3.48
CA GLY A 119 -30.08 4.15 -2.32
C GLY A 119 -31.55 3.93 -1.93
N ASP A 120 -32.41 3.55 -2.88
CA ASP A 120 -33.80 3.17 -2.56
C ASP A 120 -33.86 1.82 -1.83
N VAL A 121 -33.09 0.83 -2.27
CA VAL A 121 -33.01 -0.47 -1.56
C VAL A 121 -32.40 -0.31 -0.19
N ALA A 122 -31.40 0.56 0.00
CA ALA A 122 -30.83 0.82 1.31
C ALA A 122 -31.87 1.28 2.35
N ARG A 123 -32.94 1.96 1.91
CA ARG A 123 -34.07 2.36 2.78
C ARG A 123 -35.11 1.25 3.01
N LEU A 124 -35.17 0.26 2.13
CA LEU A 124 -36.21 -0.78 2.13
C LEU A 124 -35.74 -2.11 2.74
N ALA A 125 -34.47 -2.45 2.54
CA ALA A 125 -33.88 -3.70 2.97
C ALA A 125 -33.91 -3.84 4.50
N ARG A 126 -34.10 -5.07 4.95
CA ARG A 126 -34.11 -5.46 6.36
C ARG A 126 -32.92 -6.37 6.67
N ASP A 127 -32.64 -6.52 7.95
CA ASP A 127 -31.56 -7.38 8.43
C ASP A 127 -31.73 -8.81 7.90
N GLY A 128 -30.66 -9.35 7.32
CA GLY A 128 -30.62 -10.67 6.71
C GLY A 128 -31.03 -10.73 5.24
N ASP A 129 -31.51 -9.63 4.65
CA ASP A 129 -31.83 -9.58 3.22
C ASP A 129 -30.59 -9.69 2.33
N HIS A 130 -30.81 -10.11 1.09
CA HIS A 130 -29.80 -10.07 0.03
C HIS A 130 -30.15 -8.95 -0.97
N VAL A 131 -29.14 -8.17 -1.35
CA VAL A 131 -29.25 -7.14 -2.39
C VAL A 131 -28.39 -7.54 -3.59
N GLU A 132 -29.04 -7.74 -4.72
CA GLU A 132 -28.41 -8.08 -5.99
C GLU A 132 -28.51 -6.90 -6.95
N ILE A 133 -27.36 -6.39 -7.36
CA ILE A 133 -27.22 -5.21 -8.20
C ILE A 133 -26.77 -5.69 -9.58
N GLU A 134 -27.62 -5.53 -10.57
CA GLU A 134 -27.30 -5.87 -11.96
C GLU A 134 -26.10 -5.08 -12.47
N ALA A 135 -25.35 -5.65 -13.39
CA ALA A 135 -24.24 -4.97 -14.03
C ALA A 135 -24.71 -3.68 -14.72
N GLY A 136 -24.02 -2.57 -14.45
CA GLY A 136 -24.45 -1.26 -14.90
C GLY A 136 -23.57 -0.16 -14.33
N ASP A 137 -23.70 1.02 -14.91
CA ASP A 137 -23.08 2.25 -14.41
C ASP A 137 -24.16 3.05 -13.68
N TYR A 138 -23.93 3.31 -12.40
CA TYR A 138 -24.84 3.96 -11.47
C TYR A 138 -24.26 5.31 -11.09
N HIS A 139 -24.78 6.37 -11.71
CA HIS A 139 -24.31 7.73 -11.49
C HIS A 139 -25.05 8.37 -10.33
N GLN A 140 -24.31 9.05 -9.44
CA GLN A 140 -24.85 9.84 -8.34
C GLN A 140 -25.68 9.04 -7.32
N ASP A 141 -25.56 7.71 -7.32
CA ASP A 141 -26.31 6.80 -6.47
C ASP A 141 -25.50 6.43 -5.22
N VAL A 142 -25.84 7.11 -4.13
CA VAL A 142 -25.16 6.99 -2.84
C VAL A 142 -26.11 6.41 -1.80
N ALA A 143 -25.55 5.69 -0.82
CA ALA A 143 -26.34 4.95 0.15
C ALA A 143 -25.78 5.04 1.57
N VAL A 144 -26.68 5.07 2.54
CA VAL A 144 -26.37 4.81 3.95
C VAL A 144 -27.01 3.47 4.30
N TRP A 145 -26.21 2.52 4.76
CA TRP A 145 -26.65 1.20 5.18
C TRP A 145 -26.68 1.16 6.71
N GLU A 146 -27.90 1.14 7.25
CA GLU A 146 -28.18 1.13 8.70
C GLU A 146 -28.49 -0.28 9.24
N GLN A 147 -28.67 -1.25 8.34
CA GLN A 147 -29.00 -2.63 8.68
C GLN A 147 -27.89 -3.29 9.48
N SER A 148 -28.24 -4.23 10.37
CA SER A 148 -27.28 -4.97 11.18
C SER A 148 -26.67 -6.16 10.46
N LYS A 149 -27.26 -6.59 9.33
CA LYS A 149 -26.76 -7.72 8.54
C LYS A 149 -27.26 -7.64 7.10
N LEU A 150 -26.36 -7.64 6.12
CA LEU A 150 -26.73 -7.72 4.70
C LEU A 150 -25.67 -8.46 3.88
N THR A 151 -26.14 -9.12 2.82
CA THR A 151 -25.29 -9.56 1.70
C THR A 151 -25.59 -8.70 0.49
N ILE A 152 -24.60 -8.00 -0.06
CA ILE A 152 -24.76 -7.10 -1.20
C ILE A 152 -23.81 -7.53 -2.31
N ARG A 153 -24.30 -7.71 -3.54
CA ARG A 153 -23.45 -8.18 -4.64
C ARG A 153 -23.82 -7.66 -6.01
N GLY A 154 -22.80 -7.37 -6.81
CA GLY A 154 -22.95 -7.21 -8.26
C GLY A 154 -23.23 -8.54 -8.94
N VAL A 155 -24.18 -8.60 -9.86
CA VAL A 155 -24.55 -9.81 -10.63
C VAL A 155 -24.50 -9.56 -12.14
N ASN A 156 -24.24 -10.62 -12.91
CA ASN A 156 -24.15 -10.58 -14.38
C ASN A 156 -23.07 -9.61 -14.91
N GLY A 157 -22.00 -9.39 -14.14
CA GLY A 157 -20.97 -8.37 -14.35
C GLY A 157 -20.83 -7.47 -13.11
N ALA A 158 -19.87 -6.56 -13.09
CA ALA A 158 -19.71 -5.60 -11.99
C ALA A 158 -20.77 -4.49 -12.06
N ALA A 159 -21.28 -4.07 -10.90
CA ALA A 159 -22.00 -2.81 -10.77
C ALA A 159 -20.99 -1.70 -10.45
N ARG A 160 -21.02 -0.60 -11.19
CA ARG A 160 -20.06 0.50 -11.07
C ARG A 160 -20.75 1.77 -10.62
N LEU A 161 -20.35 2.27 -9.46
CA LEU A 161 -20.94 3.45 -8.86
C LEU A 161 -20.00 4.62 -9.05
N PHE A 162 -20.51 5.65 -9.74
CA PHE A 162 -19.82 6.92 -9.93
C PHE A 162 -20.40 7.93 -8.95
N ALA A 163 -19.54 8.51 -8.10
CA ALA A 163 -19.95 9.52 -7.15
C ALA A 163 -20.52 10.77 -7.85
N ASP A 164 -19.85 11.24 -8.91
CA ASP A 164 -20.24 12.40 -9.73
C ASP A 164 -20.68 13.61 -8.88
N GLY A 165 -19.84 13.96 -7.91
CA GLY A 165 -20.06 15.07 -6.98
C GLY A 165 -21.09 14.81 -5.87
N ARG A 166 -21.62 13.58 -5.77
CA ARG A 166 -22.50 13.16 -4.66
C ARG A 166 -21.76 12.31 -3.64
N SER A 167 -22.16 12.48 -2.40
CA SER A 167 -21.74 11.64 -1.28
C SER A 167 -22.91 11.46 -0.32
N ALA A 168 -23.03 10.27 0.24
CA ALA A 168 -23.84 10.03 1.42
C ALA A 168 -23.23 10.79 2.60
N GLU A 169 -24.03 11.68 3.18
CA GLU A 169 -23.70 12.47 4.38
C GLU A 169 -22.46 13.37 4.29
N GLY A 170 -22.01 13.70 3.08
CA GLY A 170 -20.74 14.41 2.93
C GLY A 170 -19.51 13.54 3.25
N LYS A 171 -19.64 12.21 3.24
CA LYS A 171 -18.58 11.27 3.66
C LYS A 171 -18.09 10.35 2.54
N ALA A 172 -18.99 9.66 1.84
CA ALA A 172 -18.62 8.56 0.94
C ALA A 172 -19.67 8.26 -0.14
N ILE A 173 -19.36 7.39 -1.11
CA ILE A 173 -20.39 6.80 -1.97
C ILE A 173 -21.32 5.96 -1.08
N TRP A 174 -20.76 5.01 -0.31
CA TRP A 174 -21.52 4.26 0.70
C TRP A 174 -21.01 4.52 2.11
N VAL A 175 -21.94 4.74 3.04
CA VAL A 175 -21.67 4.75 4.49
C VAL A 175 -22.27 3.49 5.09
N ILE A 176 -21.44 2.69 5.76
CA ILE A 176 -21.86 1.47 6.47
C ILE A 176 -21.75 1.76 7.97
N ARG A 177 -22.88 1.76 8.67
CA ARG A 177 -22.95 2.18 10.08
C ARG A 177 -22.30 1.19 11.04
N HIS A 178 -22.85 -0.02 11.06
CA HIS A 178 -22.50 -1.10 11.97
C HIS A 178 -23.09 -2.40 11.42
N GLY A 179 -22.72 -3.56 11.96
CA GLY A 179 -23.36 -4.84 11.63
C GLY A 179 -22.43 -5.80 10.92
N VAL A 180 -22.99 -6.78 10.21
CA VAL A 180 -22.24 -7.81 9.47
C VAL A 180 -22.56 -7.72 7.99
N PHE A 181 -21.61 -7.23 7.20
CA PHE A 181 -21.77 -6.99 5.77
C PHE A 181 -20.83 -7.86 4.96
N ASP A 182 -21.38 -8.54 3.95
CA ASP A 182 -20.62 -9.18 2.89
C ASP A 182 -20.94 -8.47 1.57
N ILE A 183 -19.96 -7.73 1.04
CA ILE A 183 -20.10 -6.93 -0.17
C ILE A 183 -19.15 -7.46 -1.24
N SER A 184 -19.67 -7.70 -2.44
CA SER A 184 -18.84 -8.23 -3.52
C SER A 184 -19.15 -7.67 -4.90
N ASN A 185 -18.12 -7.58 -5.75
CA ASN A 185 -18.25 -7.24 -7.16
C ASN A 185 -18.91 -5.87 -7.43
N ILE A 186 -18.51 -4.87 -6.65
CA ILE A 186 -18.93 -3.47 -6.79
C ILE A 186 -17.69 -2.59 -7.05
N ASP A 187 -17.80 -1.67 -8.00
CA ASP A 187 -16.78 -0.64 -8.25
C ASP A 187 -17.25 0.70 -7.66
N PHE A 188 -16.35 1.41 -6.98
CA PHE A 188 -16.55 2.71 -6.33
C PHE A 188 -15.60 3.74 -6.92
N VAL A 189 -16.13 4.74 -7.62
CA VAL A 189 -15.35 5.65 -8.46
C VAL A 189 -15.59 7.12 -8.13
N GLY A 190 -14.51 7.86 -7.92
CA GLY A 190 -14.51 9.33 -7.96
C GLY A 190 -15.12 10.05 -6.75
N ALA A 191 -15.11 9.45 -5.56
CA ALA A 191 -15.65 10.09 -4.36
C ALA A 191 -14.80 11.29 -3.91
N GLU A 192 -15.44 12.46 -3.83
CA GLU A 192 -14.83 13.71 -3.39
C GLU A 192 -15.77 14.45 -2.43
N VAL A 193 -15.24 14.96 -1.31
CA VAL A 193 -15.99 15.77 -0.35
C VAL A 193 -15.13 16.94 0.15
N ALA A 194 -15.78 17.94 0.75
CA ALA A 194 -15.17 19.22 1.09
C ALA A 194 -14.00 19.13 2.08
N ASP A 195 -14.02 18.16 3.00
CA ASP A 195 -12.97 18.00 4.01
C ASP A 195 -11.77 17.15 3.52
N GLY A 196 -11.78 16.70 2.27
CA GLY A 196 -10.71 15.88 1.69
C GLY A 196 -10.75 14.40 2.07
N ASN A 197 -11.82 13.89 2.70
CA ASN A 197 -11.93 12.51 3.17
C ASN A 197 -13.02 11.70 2.46
N GLY A 198 -13.36 12.07 1.22
CA GLY A 198 -14.40 11.47 0.41
C GLY A 198 -14.07 10.04 0.05
N ALA A 199 -14.82 9.08 0.58
CA ALA A 199 -14.48 7.67 0.45
C ALA A 199 -15.36 6.92 -0.56
N GLY A 200 -14.83 5.86 -1.19
CA GLY A 200 -15.69 4.85 -1.82
C GLY A 200 -16.62 4.22 -0.77
N ILE A 201 -16.04 3.77 0.34
CA ILE A 201 -16.78 3.33 1.53
C ILE A 201 -16.28 4.05 2.78
N ARG A 202 -17.19 4.63 3.57
CA ARG A 202 -16.95 4.97 4.98
C ARG A 202 -17.50 3.86 5.85
N PHE A 203 -16.62 3.13 6.56
CA PHE A 203 -16.98 2.00 7.42
C PHE A 203 -16.92 2.41 8.89
N GLU A 204 -18.08 2.60 9.53
CA GLU A 204 -18.16 3.20 10.87
C GLU A 204 -18.12 2.19 12.03
N GLY A 205 -18.31 0.88 11.78
CA GLY A 205 -18.20 -0.16 12.80
C GLY A 205 -18.71 -1.54 12.36
N GLY A 206 -18.50 -2.58 13.18
CA GLY A 206 -18.97 -3.95 12.93
C GLY A 206 -17.98 -4.84 12.15
N HIS A 207 -18.49 -5.78 11.35
CA HIS A 207 -17.72 -6.68 10.49
C HIS A 207 -18.04 -6.42 9.02
N LEU A 208 -17.01 -6.07 8.24
CA LEU A 208 -17.14 -5.88 6.80
C LEU A 208 -16.20 -6.82 6.05
N ARG A 209 -16.76 -7.63 5.17
CA ARG A 209 -16.03 -8.40 4.17
C ARG A 209 -16.25 -7.81 2.78
N LEU A 210 -15.17 -7.49 2.08
CA LEU A 210 -15.15 -7.02 0.70
C LEU A 210 -14.46 -8.04 -0.20
N ARG A 211 -15.11 -8.37 -1.32
CA ARG A 211 -14.56 -9.31 -2.32
C ARG A 211 -14.68 -8.75 -3.71
N ASP A 212 -13.63 -8.88 -4.51
CA ASP A 212 -13.67 -8.48 -5.91
C ASP A 212 -14.21 -7.05 -6.07
N CYS A 213 -13.77 -6.09 -5.24
CA CYS A 213 -14.20 -4.70 -5.35
C CYS A 213 -13.14 -3.85 -6.06
N LEU A 214 -13.55 -2.74 -6.66
CA LEU A 214 -12.65 -1.75 -7.25
C LEU A 214 -12.88 -0.40 -6.57
N PHE A 215 -11.80 0.27 -6.19
CA PHE A 215 -11.82 1.64 -5.67
C PHE A 215 -10.88 2.49 -6.51
N TRP A 216 -11.43 3.45 -7.24
CA TRP A 216 -10.68 4.17 -8.27
C TRP A 216 -10.89 5.67 -8.19
N GLY A 217 -9.79 6.43 -8.02
CA GLY A 217 -9.84 7.89 -8.11
C GLY A 217 -10.64 8.58 -7.01
N ASN A 218 -10.80 7.94 -5.85
CA ASN A 218 -11.48 8.53 -4.69
C ASN A 218 -10.49 9.40 -3.88
N GLN A 219 -10.93 10.30 -3.00
CA GLN A 219 -10.00 10.91 -2.04
C GLN A 219 -9.46 9.87 -1.05
N MET A 220 -10.35 8.96 -0.63
CA MET A 220 -10.03 7.73 0.09
C MET A 220 -10.67 6.54 -0.62
N GLY A 221 -9.96 5.43 -0.87
CA GLY A 221 -10.64 4.24 -1.39
C GLY A 221 -11.65 3.70 -0.37
N LEU A 222 -11.15 3.37 0.82
CA LEU A 222 -11.96 3.05 2.00
C LEU A 222 -11.38 3.72 3.24
N LEU A 223 -12.25 4.30 4.07
CA LEU A 223 -11.89 4.93 5.33
C LEU A 223 -12.76 4.36 6.47
N THR A 224 -12.11 3.78 7.48
CA THR A 224 -12.82 3.25 8.67
C THR A 224 -12.99 4.30 9.76
N GLY A 225 -13.85 4.01 10.73
CA GLY A 225 -13.83 4.64 12.06
C GLY A 225 -12.55 4.32 12.84
N GLY A 226 -12.49 4.75 14.10
CA GLY A 226 -11.33 4.53 14.96
C GLY A 226 -11.70 4.27 16.42
N ARG A 227 -10.76 4.47 17.35
CA ARG A 227 -10.89 4.03 18.75
C ARG A 227 -12.18 4.47 19.44
N SER A 228 -12.68 5.67 19.16
CA SER A 228 -13.90 6.20 19.78
C SER A 228 -15.20 5.74 19.13
N THR A 229 -15.16 5.18 17.92
CA THR A 229 -16.37 4.85 17.14
C THR A 229 -16.47 3.38 16.74
N ALA A 230 -15.33 2.69 16.57
CA ALA A 230 -15.23 1.37 15.95
C ALA A 230 -14.11 0.48 16.56
N PRO A 231 -13.81 0.51 17.87
CA PRO A 231 -12.63 -0.18 18.41
C PRO A 231 -12.68 -1.71 18.25
N ASP A 232 -13.88 -2.28 18.12
CA ASP A 232 -14.16 -3.71 17.94
C ASP A 232 -14.38 -4.10 16.46
N ALA A 233 -14.28 -3.15 15.53
CA ALA A 233 -14.57 -3.41 14.13
C ALA A 233 -13.52 -4.31 13.47
N THR A 234 -13.96 -5.10 12.50
CA THR A 234 -13.10 -6.03 11.75
C THR A 234 -13.34 -5.86 10.26
N LEU A 235 -12.26 -5.78 9.49
CA LEU A 235 -12.29 -5.55 8.06
C LEU A 235 -11.51 -6.64 7.31
N VAL A 236 -12.19 -7.32 6.41
CA VAL A 236 -11.61 -8.35 5.52
C VAL A 236 -11.73 -7.89 4.08
N ILE A 237 -10.61 -7.82 3.36
CA ILE A 237 -10.54 -7.42 1.95
C ILE A 237 -9.86 -8.52 1.16
N GLU A 238 -10.55 -9.04 0.15
CA GLU A 238 -10.05 -10.11 -0.71
C GLU A 238 -10.18 -9.73 -2.18
N ASN A 239 -9.15 -10.05 -2.97
CA ASN A 239 -9.18 -9.95 -4.44
C ASN A 239 -9.65 -8.59 -4.96
N SER A 240 -9.35 -7.50 -4.25
CA SER A 240 -9.86 -6.16 -4.55
C SER A 240 -8.75 -5.26 -5.04
N GLU A 241 -9.11 -4.19 -5.75
CA GLU A 241 -8.17 -3.23 -6.32
C GLU A 241 -8.45 -1.83 -5.79
N PHE A 242 -7.40 -1.14 -5.35
CA PHE A 242 -7.45 0.23 -4.84
C PHE A 242 -6.40 1.06 -5.56
N ALA A 243 -6.83 2.14 -6.20
CA ALA A 243 -5.93 2.92 -7.02
C ALA A 243 -6.31 4.39 -7.16
N TYR A 244 -5.28 5.20 -7.43
CA TYR A 244 -5.40 6.61 -7.79
C TYR A 244 -6.07 7.48 -6.73
N SER A 245 -5.99 7.10 -5.45
CA SER A 245 -6.54 7.94 -4.39
C SER A 245 -5.71 9.20 -4.21
N HIS A 246 -6.34 10.38 -4.28
CA HIS A 246 -5.62 11.64 -4.26
C HIS A 246 -6.46 12.79 -3.69
N VAL A 247 -5.78 13.77 -3.10
CA VAL A 247 -6.37 15.06 -2.71
C VAL A 247 -5.39 16.14 -3.13
N GLN A 248 -5.87 17.19 -3.81
CA GLN A 248 -4.97 18.27 -4.21
C GLN A 248 -4.28 18.90 -2.98
N ASN A 249 -2.94 18.94 -3.00
CA ASN A 249 -2.10 19.47 -1.92
C ASN A 249 -2.28 18.79 -0.56
N ARG A 250 -2.85 17.58 -0.52
CA ARG A 250 -3.12 16.81 0.70
C ARG A 250 -2.94 15.31 0.43
N TRP A 251 -3.10 14.51 1.47
CA TRP A 251 -2.93 13.07 1.40
C TRP A 251 -4.22 12.37 0.96
N GLY A 252 -4.17 11.63 -0.14
CA GLY A 252 -5.19 10.65 -0.50
C GLY A 252 -4.70 9.23 -0.21
N HIS A 253 -5.48 8.44 0.53
CA HIS A 253 -5.10 7.07 0.90
C HIS A 253 -5.96 6.05 0.15
N ASN A 254 -5.32 5.07 -0.49
CA ASN A 254 -6.06 3.97 -1.11
C ASN A 254 -6.85 3.19 -0.04
N LEU A 255 -6.22 2.83 1.08
CA LEU A 255 -6.88 2.30 2.26
C LEU A 255 -6.41 3.00 3.53
N TYR A 256 -7.36 3.54 4.29
CA TYR A 256 -7.11 4.12 5.61
C TYR A 256 -7.93 3.39 6.67
N VAL A 257 -7.24 2.64 7.51
CA VAL A 257 -7.80 1.93 8.65
C VAL A 257 -7.40 2.65 9.93
N GLY A 258 -8.39 3.22 10.61
CA GLY A 258 -8.27 3.76 11.96
C GLY A 258 -8.10 2.66 13.01
N THR A 259 -8.14 3.03 14.29
CA THR A 259 -7.94 2.07 15.37
C THR A 259 -9.17 1.15 15.52
N ILE A 260 -9.07 -0.03 14.91
CA ILE A 260 -10.09 -1.09 14.93
C ILE A 260 -9.47 -2.41 15.46
N ALA A 261 -10.27 -3.45 15.66
CA ALA A 261 -9.78 -4.73 16.18
C ALA A 261 -8.86 -5.45 15.18
N SER A 262 -9.30 -5.62 13.92
CA SER A 262 -8.47 -6.32 12.93
C SER A 262 -8.69 -5.88 11.48
N LEU A 263 -7.60 -6.02 10.72
CA LEU A 263 -7.55 -5.90 9.27
C LEU A 263 -6.97 -7.19 8.68
N THR A 264 -7.63 -7.75 7.68
CA THR A 264 -7.06 -8.81 6.82
C THR A 264 -7.18 -8.39 5.37
N VAL A 265 -6.07 -8.38 4.64
CA VAL A 265 -6.02 -8.06 3.21
C VAL A 265 -5.33 -9.20 2.47
N THR A 266 -6.00 -9.76 1.47
CA THR A 266 -5.49 -10.92 0.73
C THR A 266 -5.75 -10.83 -0.77
N GLY A 267 -4.78 -11.24 -1.60
CA GLY A 267 -4.94 -11.32 -3.05
C GLY A 267 -5.24 -10.00 -3.75
N SER A 268 -5.02 -8.88 -3.07
CA SER A 268 -5.48 -7.56 -3.48
C SER A 268 -4.35 -6.74 -4.11
N TYR A 269 -4.74 -5.72 -4.86
CA TYR A 269 -3.85 -4.90 -5.65
C TYR A 269 -3.99 -3.42 -5.29
N PHE A 270 -2.91 -2.81 -4.79
CA PHE A 270 -2.86 -1.40 -4.43
C PHE A 270 -1.79 -0.71 -5.26
N HIS A 271 -2.15 0.38 -5.92
CA HIS A 271 -1.20 1.12 -6.76
C HIS A 271 -1.54 2.61 -6.91
N HIS A 272 -0.54 3.41 -7.27
CA HIS A 272 -0.68 4.83 -7.58
C HIS A 272 -1.44 5.62 -6.51
N ALA A 273 -0.87 5.84 -5.31
CA ALA A 273 -1.45 6.82 -4.39
C ALA A 273 -0.93 8.24 -4.71
N GLY A 274 -1.77 9.25 -4.56
CA GLY A 274 -1.39 10.65 -4.70
C GLY A 274 -0.96 11.23 -3.36
N VAL A 275 0.36 11.23 -3.07
CA VAL A 275 1.01 11.75 -1.85
C VAL A 275 0.68 10.98 -0.57
N GLY A 276 -0.50 10.40 -0.42
CA GLY A 276 -0.85 9.54 0.72
C GLY A 276 -0.32 8.11 0.56
N HIS A 277 -0.97 7.12 1.19
CA HIS A 277 -0.43 5.76 1.30
C HIS A 277 -1.20 4.79 0.42
N LEU A 278 -0.53 3.73 -0.03
CA LEU A 278 -1.26 2.58 -0.59
C LEU A 278 -2.10 1.91 0.51
N LEU A 279 -1.53 1.70 1.70
CA LEU A 279 -2.26 1.18 2.85
C LEU A 279 -1.73 1.78 4.16
N LYS A 280 -2.63 2.35 4.96
CA LYS A 280 -2.38 2.80 6.33
C LYS A 280 -3.28 2.02 7.30
N SER A 281 -2.73 1.41 8.34
CA SER A 281 -3.50 0.65 9.33
C SER A 281 -3.10 0.94 10.77
N ARG A 282 -4.09 1.29 11.59
CA ARG A 282 -4.00 1.39 13.06
C ARG A 282 -4.66 0.21 13.79
N ALA A 283 -5.01 -0.85 13.07
CA ALA A 283 -5.68 -2.01 13.65
C ALA A 283 -4.78 -2.74 14.64
N GLY A 284 -5.38 -3.35 15.67
CA GLY A 284 -4.63 -4.14 16.66
C GLY A 284 -4.00 -5.40 16.08
N ILE A 285 -4.62 -5.96 15.03
CA ILE A 285 -4.08 -7.07 14.24
C ILE A 285 -4.18 -6.69 12.76
N SER A 286 -3.07 -6.79 12.03
CA SER A 286 -3.05 -6.60 10.57
C SER A 286 -2.40 -7.80 9.87
N ASP A 287 -3.20 -8.57 9.15
CA ASP A 287 -2.76 -9.67 8.29
C ASP A 287 -2.76 -9.20 6.83
N ILE A 288 -1.58 -8.89 6.28
CA ILE A 288 -1.40 -8.46 4.88
C ILE A 288 -0.71 -9.59 4.14
N LEU A 289 -1.48 -10.37 3.39
CA LEU A 289 -1.04 -11.66 2.86
C LEU A 289 -1.22 -11.76 1.35
N TYR A 290 -0.18 -12.13 0.61
CA TYR A 290 -0.28 -12.46 -0.82
C TYR A 290 -0.88 -11.34 -1.68
N ASN A 291 -0.47 -10.10 -1.43
CA ASN A 291 -0.92 -8.92 -2.16
C ASN A 291 0.16 -8.37 -3.10
N ARG A 292 -0.26 -7.46 -3.97
CA ARG A 292 0.63 -6.58 -4.71
C ARG A 292 0.36 -5.14 -4.27
N LEU A 293 1.34 -4.50 -3.67
CA LEU A 293 1.31 -3.10 -3.22
C LEU A 293 2.45 -2.35 -3.92
N THR A 294 2.19 -1.87 -5.12
CA THR A 294 3.23 -1.34 -6.01
C THR A 294 2.81 0.03 -6.49
N ASP A 295 3.56 1.07 -6.16
CA ASP A 295 3.15 2.44 -6.48
C ASP A 295 3.19 2.72 -7.99
N GLU A 296 4.11 2.06 -8.71
CA GLU A 296 4.20 2.04 -10.17
C GLU A 296 4.40 3.42 -10.84
N SER A 297 4.64 3.39 -12.16
CA SER A 297 4.96 4.58 -12.93
C SER A 297 3.84 5.62 -12.94
N GLY A 298 4.09 6.75 -12.28
CA GLY A 298 3.13 7.84 -12.11
C GLY A 298 2.46 7.86 -10.74
N GLY A 299 2.66 6.82 -9.93
CA GLY A 299 2.39 6.83 -8.50
C GLY A 299 3.28 7.81 -7.74
N ARG A 300 2.77 8.29 -6.60
CA ARG A 300 3.43 9.25 -5.72
C ARG A 300 3.11 8.93 -4.26
N ALA A 301 3.01 7.66 -3.90
CA ALA A 301 2.73 7.26 -2.53
C ALA A 301 3.82 7.82 -1.60
N SER A 302 3.45 8.18 -0.38
CA SER A 302 4.42 8.44 0.70
C SER A 302 4.87 7.13 1.35
N TYR A 303 3.96 6.17 1.56
CA TYR A 303 4.34 4.84 2.03
C TYR A 303 3.49 3.81 1.29
N GLU A 304 4.10 2.70 0.93
CA GLU A 304 3.38 1.53 0.43
C GLU A 304 2.62 0.85 1.59
N LEU A 305 3.26 0.77 2.76
CA LEU A 305 2.64 0.21 3.97
C LEU A 305 3.02 1.03 5.21
N ASP A 306 2.01 1.51 5.95
CA ASP A 306 2.21 2.27 7.18
C ASP A 306 1.36 1.70 8.34
N PHE A 307 2.03 1.31 9.42
CA PHE A 307 1.46 0.82 10.67
C PHE A 307 1.83 1.77 11.82
N PRO A 308 1.30 2.99 11.82
CA PRO A 308 1.82 4.10 12.62
C PRO A 308 1.75 3.84 14.14
N ASN A 309 0.78 3.05 14.61
CA ASN A 309 0.54 2.80 16.03
C ASN A 309 0.86 1.35 16.47
N GLY A 310 1.59 0.60 15.63
CA GLY A 310 1.99 -0.77 15.88
C GLY A 310 0.83 -1.78 15.82
N GLY A 311 0.75 -2.64 16.83
CA GLY A 311 -0.11 -3.83 16.84
C GLY A 311 0.61 -5.10 16.40
N MET A 312 -0.14 -6.18 16.23
CA MET A 312 0.38 -7.45 15.70
C MET A 312 0.23 -7.46 14.19
N VAL A 313 1.34 -7.27 13.47
CA VAL A 313 1.37 -7.13 12.02
C VAL A 313 2.10 -8.32 11.40
N ARG A 314 1.46 -8.94 10.41
CA ARG A 314 2.05 -10.01 9.63
C ARG A 314 1.99 -9.69 8.14
N LEU A 315 3.16 -9.59 7.53
CA LEU A 315 3.36 -9.35 6.10
C LEU A 315 3.93 -10.61 5.47
N VAL A 316 3.12 -11.36 4.72
CA VAL A 316 3.58 -12.63 4.13
C VAL A 316 3.28 -12.70 2.64
N GLY A 317 4.30 -13.02 1.84
CA GLY A 317 4.11 -13.29 0.43
C GLY A 317 3.65 -12.08 -0.39
N ASN A 318 3.93 -10.86 0.06
CA ASN A 318 3.54 -9.64 -0.66
C ASN A 318 4.64 -9.18 -1.61
N VAL A 319 4.23 -8.66 -2.77
CA VAL A 319 5.09 -7.83 -3.61
C VAL A 319 4.85 -6.39 -3.18
N VAL A 320 5.89 -5.70 -2.71
CA VAL A 320 5.84 -4.31 -2.30
C VAL A 320 6.87 -3.53 -3.11
N GLN A 321 6.44 -2.52 -3.86
CA GLN A 321 7.34 -1.71 -4.68
C GLN A 321 7.09 -0.23 -4.47
N GLN A 322 8.18 0.49 -4.23
CA GLN A 322 8.23 1.93 -4.22
C GLN A 322 8.80 2.46 -5.52
N GLN A 323 8.06 3.42 -6.08
CA GLN A 323 8.40 4.14 -7.30
C GLN A 323 9.47 5.20 -7.04
N ARG A 324 10.24 5.55 -8.09
CA ARG A 324 11.26 6.61 -8.05
C ARG A 324 10.75 7.96 -7.53
N ASP A 325 9.52 8.33 -7.88
CA ASP A 325 8.92 9.65 -7.60
C ASP A 325 8.03 9.66 -6.34
N THR A 326 8.21 8.65 -5.48
CA THR A 326 7.59 8.57 -4.14
C THR A 326 7.84 9.82 -3.29
N GLU A 327 6.89 10.18 -2.44
CA GLU A 327 7.02 11.37 -1.58
C GLU A 327 7.88 11.13 -0.33
N HIS A 328 8.13 9.87 0.03
CA HIS A 328 8.92 9.54 1.22
C HIS A 328 9.60 8.19 1.06
N SER A 329 10.90 8.09 1.34
CA SER A 329 11.74 6.97 0.91
C SER A 329 11.66 5.69 1.76
N VAL A 330 10.61 5.54 2.56
CA VAL A 330 10.41 4.36 3.42
C VAL A 330 9.28 3.53 2.85
N LEU A 331 9.58 2.27 2.54
CA LEU A 331 8.61 1.32 1.99
C LEU A 331 7.54 0.91 3.02
N ILE A 332 8.02 0.47 4.18
CA ILE A 332 7.23 -0.08 5.28
C ILE A 332 7.61 0.65 6.56
N ALA A 333 6.63 1.23 7.24
CA ALA A 333 6.81 1.91 8.53
C ALA A 333 6.00 1.23 9.64
N PHE A 334 6.57 1.17 10.85
CA PHE A 334 5.94 0.56 12.03
C PHE A 334 6.23 1.36 13.30
N GLY A 335 5.17 1.85 13.95
CA GLY A 335 5.27 2.54 15.24
C GLY A 335 5.70 4.01 15.20
N GLU A 336 5.83 4.62 14.01
CA GLU A 336 6.34 6.00 13.86
C GLU A 336 5.44 7.08 14.50
N GLU A 337 4.16 6.80 14.75
CA GLU A 337 3.25 7.71 15.49
C GLU A 337 3.01 7.25 16.95
N GLY A 338 3.79 6.28 17.45
CA GLY A 338 3.77 5.79 18.82
C GLY A 338 2.86 4.57 19.04
N TYR A 339 3.36 3.59 19.79
CA TYR A 339 2.64 2.35 20.10
C TYR A 339 1.40 2.56 20.98
N GLU A 340 0.26 2.00 20.56
CA GLU A 340 -1.01 2.09 21.31
C GLU A 340 -1.55 0.74 21.76
N TRP A 341 -0.97 -0.36 21.29
CA TRP A 341 -1.42 -1.71 21.58
C TRP A 341 -0.56 -2.37 22.67
N PRO A 342 -1.11 -3.30 23.47
CA PRO A 342 -0.34 -4.01 24.50
C PRO A 342 0.69 -4.99 23.91
N THR A 343 0.56 -5.32 22.63
CA THR A 343 1.51 -6.18 21.90
C THR A 343 1.77 -5.57 20.54
N ASN A 344 3.05 -5.33 20.24
CA ASN A 344 3.55 -4.67 19.04
C ASN A 344 4.62 -5.57 18.41
N VAL A 345 4.19 -6.43 17.50
CA VAL A 345 5.02 -7.43 16.85
C VAL A 345 4.90 -7.28 15.35
N LEU A 346 6.03 -7.26 14.65
CA LEU A 346 6.08 -7.26 13.20
C LEU A 346 6.76 -8.53 12.68
N LEU A 347 6.03 -9.33 11.89
CA LEU A 347 6.53 -10.53 11.22
C LEU A 347 6.50 -10.34 9.71
N MET A 348 7.65 -10.53 9.05
CA MET A 348 7.82 -10.36 7.61
C MET A 348 8.39 -11.64 6.98
N GLY A 349 7.56 -12.38 6.24
CA GLY A 349 7.95 -13.64 5.62
C GLY A 349 7.79 -13.65 4.11
N ASN A 350 8.82 -14.03 3.37
CA ASN A 350 8.72 -14.25 1.92
C ASN A 350 8.10 -13.06 1.15
N ASN A 351 8.38 -11.83 1.54
CA ASN A 351 7.96 -10.67 0.75
C ASN A 351 9.03 -10.36 -0.31
N THR A 352 8.60 -9.83 -1.45
CA THR A 352 9.51 -9.19 -2.41
C THR A 352 9.39 -7.68 -2.23
N LEU A 353 10.45 -7.03 -1.74
CA LEU A 353 10.51 -5.60 -1.48
C LEU A 353 11.40 -4.95 -2.54
N ILE A 354 10.84 -4.07 -3.35
CA ILE A 354 11.53 -3.38 -4.45
C ILE A 354 11.57 -1.89 -4.16
N ASN A 355 12.76 -1.30 -4.20
CA ASN A 355 12.95 0.14 -4.14
C ASN A 355 13.57 0.64 -5.46
N ASP A 356 12.78 1.34 -6.26
CA ASP A 356 13.25 1.94 -7.52
C ASP A 356 13.97 3.26 -7.33
N HIS A 357 14.05 3.78 -6.10
CA HIS A 357 14.79 5.00 -5.83
C HIS A 357 16.32 4.77 -5.93
N PRO A 358 17.03 5.44 -6.87
CA PRO A 358 18.39 5.04 -7.27
C PRO A 358 19.48 5.40 -6.24
N TYR A 359 19.20 6.34 -5.34
CA TYR A 359 20.20 6.93 -4.46
C TYR A 359 19.96 6.66 -2.97
N GLY A 360 19.10 5.72 -2.59
CA GLY A 360 18.82 5.42 -1.19
C GLY A 360 17.38 5.02 -0.96
N GLY A 361 17.02 4.92 0.31
CA GLY A 361 15.69 4.50 0.75
C GLY A 361 15.80 3.51 1.90
N THR A 362 14.65 3.05 2.37
CA THR A 362 14.52 2.18 3.54
C THR A 362 13.45 1.15 3.27
N PHE A 363 13.80 -0.13 3.27
CA PHE A 363 12.81 -1.19 3.09
C PHE A 363 11.86 -1.29 4.27
N LEU A 364 12.39 -1.08 5.49
CA LEU A 364 11.65 -1.17 6.73
C LEU A 364 12.17 -0.12 7.71
N ARG A 365 11.27 0.70 8.25
CA ARG A 365 11.55 1.55 9.42
C ARG A 365 10.66 1.15 10.60
N VAL A 366 11.29 0.97 11.76
CA VAL A 366 10.62 0.62 13.01
C VAL A 366 11.11 1.56 14.10
N ALA A 367 10.19 2.27 14.74
CA ALA A 367 10.48 3.09 15.92
C ALA A 367 10.90 2.24 17.12
N ALA A 368 11.65 2.82 18.07
CA ALA A 368 11.98 2.15 19.33
C ALA A 368 10.73 1.78 20.14
N GLY A 369 10.75 0.60 20.77
CA GLY A 369 9.68 0.11 21.64
C GLY A 369 8.81 -1.03 21.08
N ALA A 370 9.15 -1.59 19.91
CA ALA A 370 8.53 -2.85 19.44
C ALA A 370 8.87 -4.02 20.36
N ASP A 371 7.93 -4.95 20.57
CA ASP A 371 8.17 -6.16 21.36
C ASP A 371 9.04 -7.17 20.60
N SER A 372 8.81 -7.29 19.29
CA SER A 372 9.60 -8.15 18.40
C SER A 372 9.45 -7.73 16.94
N VAL A 373 10.56 -7.77 16.20
CA VAL A 373 10.59 -7.58 14.75
C VAL A 373 11.37 -8.73 14.13
N GLU A 374 10.71 -9.55 13.32
CA GLU A 374 11.32 -10.70 12.66
C GLU A 374 11.09 -10.67 11.15
N ALA A 375 12.17 -10.84 10.39
CA ALA A 375 12.16 -10.89 8.94
C ALA A 375 12.82 -12.19 8.46
N ALA A 376 12.14 -12.93 7.59
CA ALA A 376 12.72 -14.14 7.02
C ALA A 376 12.33 -14.39 5.57
N ASN A 377 13.28 -14.92 4.80
CA ASN A 377 13.12 -15.32 3.41
C ASN A 377 12.61 -14.18 2.49
N ASN A 378 12.79 -12.91 2.86
CA ASN A 378 12.41 -11.79 2.02
C ASN A 378 13.45 -11.57 0.91
N LEU A 379 12.98 -11.10 -0.25
CA LEU A 379 13.81 -10.69 -1.37
C LEU A 379 13.85 -9.16 -1.43
N LEU A 380 15.03 -8.57 -1.23
CA LEU A 380 15.25 -7.12 -1.20
C LEU A 380 15.93 -6.70 -2.49
N VAL A 381 15.29 -5.82 -3.26
CA VAL A 381 15.79 -5.39 -4.58
C VAL A 381 15.92 -3.88 -4.64
N GLY A 382 17.11 -3.42 -5.03
CA GLY A 382 17.45 -2.01 -5.10
C GLY A 382 18.13 -1.47 -3.83
N PRO A 383 18.50 -0.18 -3.82
CA PRO A 383 19.14 0.45 -2.66
C PRO A 383 18.22 0.46 -1.45
N GLY A 384 18.74 0.19 -0.26
CA GLY A 384 17.99 0.37 0.98
C GLY A 384 18.48 -0.53 2.10
N THR A 385 18.03 -0.23 3.31
CA THR A 385 18.34 -0.99 4.50
C THR A 385 17.12 -1.16 5.37
N TYR A 386 17.19 -2.08 6.33
CA TYR A 386 16.30 -2.06 7.49
C TYR A 386 16.83 -1.05 8.51
N GLN A 387 15.98 -0.13 8.93
CA GLN A 387 16.22 0.84 9.98
C GLN A 387 15.32 0.49 11.16
N VAL A 388 15.83 -0.39 12.01
CA VAL A 388 15.13 -0.86 13.19
C VAL A 388 15.99 -0.48 14.39
N GLU A 389 15.45 0.36 15.27
CA GLU A 389 16.21 0.85 16.43
C GLU A 389 16.48 -0.27 17.45
N ASP A 390 15.53 -1.20 17.63
CA ASP A 390 15.60 -2.31 18.58
C ASP A 390 15.45 -3.69 17.91
N HIS A 391 16.19 -4.69 18.42
CA HIS A 391 16.05 -6.15 18.22
C HIS A 391 15.37 -6.66 16.92
N LEU A 392 15.98 -6.41 15.76
CA LEU A 392 15.62 -7.07 14.51
C LEU A 392 16.29 -8.46 14.39
N LYS A 393 15.48 -9.51 14.21
CA LYS A 393 15.98 -10.83 13.78
C LYS A 393 15.78 -10.99 12.27
N VAL A 394 16.85 -11.27 11.53
CA VAL A 394 16.81 -11.54 10.10
C VAL A 394 17.29 -12.96 9.81
N PHE A 395 16.52 -13.72 9.02
CA PHE A 395 16.89 -15.08 8.61
C PHE A 395 16.66 -15.33 7.12
N ASN A 396 17.72 -15.63 6.38
CA ASN A 396 17.67 -15.96 4.94
C ASN A 396 17.03 -14.88 4.05
N ASP A 397 17.03 -13.60 4.46
CA ASP A 397 16.72 -12.51 3.54
C ASP A 397 17.85 -12.35 2.51
N VAL A 398 17.47 -12.08 1.26
CA VAL A 398 18.41 -11.99 0.15
C VAL A 398 18.32 -10.63 -0.51
N ASN A 399 19.45 -9.93 -0.55
CA ASN A 399 19.61 -8.74 -1.39
C ASN A 399 19.89 -9.15 -2.83
N ALA A 400 19.26 -8.51 -3.80
CA ALA A 400 19.42 -8.75 -5.22
C ALA A 400 19.29 -7.45 -6.03
N ASP A 401 19.53 -7.55 -7.34
CA ASP A 401 19.27 -6.48 -8.30
C ASP A 401 18.13 -6.88 -9.25
N TRP A 402 17.72 -5.96 -10.13
CA TRP A 402 16.65 -6.18 -11.11
C TRP A 402 16.93 -7.36 -12.06
N GLY A 403 18.18 -7.80 -12.22
CA GLY A 403 18.55 -8.97 -13.00
C GLY A 403 18.06 -10.29 -12.40
N ALA A 404 17.59 -10.28 -11.16
CA ALA A 404 16.91 -11.43 -10.55
C ALA A 404 15.54 -11.71 -11.19
N PHE A 405 14.92 -10.71 -11.83
CA PHE A 405 13.54 -10.79 -12.32
C PHE A 405 13.46 -11.03 -13.83
N PHE A 406 12.36 -11.64 -14.26
CA PHE A 406 12.08 -11.94 -15.66
C PHE A 406 11.87 -10.67 -16.50
N ARG A 407 10.92 -9.80 -16.11
CA ARG A 407 10.61 -8.55 -16.83
C ARG A 407 10.19 -7.45 -15.85
N PRO A 408 11.12 -6.93 -15.04
CA PRO A 408 10.80 -5.94 -14.01
C PRO A 408 10.30 -4.61 -14.58
N SER A 409 10.70 -4.23 -15.81
CA SER A 409 10.18 -3.04 -16.50
C SER A 409 8.73 -3.17 -17.00
N ARG A 410 8.13 -4.35 -16.83
CA ARG A 410 6.70 -4.62 -16.99
C ARG A 410 6.13 -5.19 -15.72
N GLU A 411 6.78 -4.90 -14.60
CA GLU A 411 6.29 -5.25 -13.28
C GLU A 411 6.10 -6.76 -13.03
N ASP A 412 6.80 -7.58 -13.83
CA ASP A 412 6.80 -9.03 -13.71
C ASP A 412 8.01 -9.46 -12.88
N TYR A 413 7.76 -9.52 -11.58
CA TYR A 413 8.75 -9.85 -10.55
C TYR A 413 8.93 -11.36 -10.32
N ARG A 414 8.50 -12.20 -11.27
CA ARG A 414 8.88 -13.63 -11.26
C ARG A 414 10.39 -13.74 -11.35
N LEU A 415 10.98 -14.63 -10.55
CA LEU A 415 12.42 -14.90 -10.60
C LEU A 415 12.79 -15.49 -11.97
N LEU A 416 13.85 -15.01 -12.60
CA LEU A 416 14.28 -15.48 -13.91
C LEU A 416 15.02 -16.82 -13.83
N HIS A 417 16.11 -16.87 -13.05
CA HIS A 417 16.95 -18.06 -12.88
C HIS A 417 17.39 -18.20 -11.41
N PRO A 418 16.49 -18.62 -10.50
CA PRO A 418 16.81 -18.70 -9.08
C PRO A 418 17.77 -19.86 -8.80
N GLY A 419 19.01 -19.52 -8.42
CA GLY A 419 20.00 -20.48 -7.93
C GLY A 419 19.90 -20.74 -6.42
N ALA A 420 20.86 -21.48 -5.87
CA ALA A 420 20.88 -21.87 -4.45
C ALA A 420 20.81 -20.69 -3.46
N ARG A 421 21.33 -19.52 -3.83
CA ARG A 421 21.24 -18.30 -3.01
C ARG A 421 19.80 -17.82 -2.79
N MET A 422 18.90 -18.10 -3.72
CA MET A 422 17.49 -17.71 -3.65
C MET A 422 16.60 -18.79 -3.03
N ALA A 423 17.18 -19.91 -2.57
CA ALA A 423 16.40 -21.00 -2.01
C ALA A 423 15.76 -20.60 -0.68
N TYR A 424 14.50 -20.99 -0.51
CA TYR A 424 13.81 -20.88 0.78
C TYR A 424 14.51 -21.72 1.85
N GLN A 425 14.58 -21.20 3.07
CA GLN A 425 15.04 -21.93 4.24
C GLN A 425 13.95 -21.88 5.32
N PRO A 426 13.53 -23.03 5.87
CA PRO A 426 12.66 -23.05 7.04
C PRO A 426 13.29 -22.26 8.19
N SER A 427 12.50 -21.41 8.85
CA SER A 427 12.97 -20.67 10.02
C SER A 427 13.46 -21.63 11.11
N PRO A 428 14.57 -21.32 11.81
CA PRO A 428 15.00 -22.08 12.98
C PRO A 428 14.07 -21.85 14.18
N ASP A 429 13.28 -20.78 14.19
CA ASP A 429 12.23 -20.57 15.18
C ASP A 429 11.03 -21.46 14.84
N THR A 430 10.88 -22.55 15.59
CA THR A 430 9.82 -23.55 15.36
C THR A 430 8.42 -23.07 15.75
N GLU A 431 8.32 -22.03 16.57
CA GLU A 431 7.03 -21.47 17.01
C GLU A 431 6.54 -20.42 16.01
N LEU A 432 7.39 -19.46 15.63
CA LEU A 432 7.02 -18.37 14.73
C LEU A 432 7.19 -18.75 13.25
N GLY A 433 8.14 -19.63 12.91
CA GLY A 433 8.44 -20.03 11.53
C GLY A 433 7.21 -20.42 10.69
N PRO A 434 6.31 -21.29 11.18
CA PRO A 434 5.10 -21.67 10.46
C PRO A 434 4.12 -20.51 10.20
N THR A 435 4.20 -19.44 10.99
CA THR A 435 3.25 -18.31 10.89
C THR A 435 3.54 -17.40 9.72
N PHE A 436 4.80 -17.30 9.29
CA PHE A 436 5.25 -16.43 8.19
C PHE A 436 5.77 -17.18 6.96
N ALA A 437 5.69 -18.52 6.94
CA ALA A 437 5.90 -19.32 5.74
C ALA A 437 4.67 -19.20 4.79
N PRO A 438 4.85 -18.81 3.52
CA PRO A 438 3.74 -18.61 2.60
C PRO A 438 3.11 -19.95 2.22
N LYS A 439 1.78 -19.96 2.15
CA LYS A 439 0.96 -21.10 1.69
C LYS A 439 0.37 -20.86 0.29
N ALA A 440 0.54 -19.64 -0.21
CA ALA A 440 0.00 -19.18 -1.46
C ALA A 440 0.91 -18.10 -2.07
N GLN A 441 0.58 -17.67 -3.29
CA GLN A 441 1.19 -16.52 -3.93
C GLN A 441 0.11 -15.63 -4.55
N TYR A 442 0.44 -14.36 -4.71
CA TYR A 442 -0.33 -13.43 -5.52
C TYR A 442 -0.31 -13.82 -7.01
N VAL A 443 -1.42 -13.61 -7.69
CA VAL A 443 -1.55 -13.71 -9.15
C VAL A 443 -2.26 -12.45 -9.65
N HIS A 444 -1.56 -11.69 -10.48
CA HIS A 444 -2.08 -10.45 -11.08
C HIS A 444 -3.31 -10.76 -11.97
N PRO A 445 -4.38 -9.94 -11.96
CA PRO A 445 -4.47 -8.62 -11.33
C PRO A 445 -5.02 -8.55 -9.91
N ARG A 446 -5.57 -9.63 -9.32
CA ARG A 446 -6.12 -9.64 -7.95
C ARG A 446 -6.63 -11.02 -7.56
N ARG A 447 -5.73 -11.99 -7.44
CA ARG A 447 -6.05 -13.36 -7.05
C ARG A 447 -4.97 -13.95 -6.17
N VAL A 448 -5.34 -15.00 -5.46
CA VAL A 448 -4.40 -15.87 -4.76
C VAL A 448 -4.40 -17.25 -5.41
N ARG A 449 -3.23 -17.86 -5.51
CA ARG A 449 -3.08 -19.25 -5.87
C ARG A 449 -2.32 -19.98 -4.78
N LEU A 450 -2.91 -21.06 -4.25
CA LEU A 450 -2.28 -21.94 -3.28
C LEU A 450 -1.02 -22.58 -3.89
N LEU A 451 0.02 -22.73 -3.07
CA LEU A 451 1.21 -23.46 -3.47
C LEU A 451 0.92 -24.96 -3.38
N SER A 452 1.22 -25.72 -4.44
CA SER A 452 1.07 -27.18 -4.45
C SER A 452 2.10 -27.90 -3.59
N THR A 453 3.22 -27.24 -3.32
CA THR A 453 4.30 -27.64 -2.42
C THR A 453 4.62 -26.46 -1.50
N GLY A 454 5.39 -26.68 -0.42
CA GLY A 454 5.90 -25.55 0.38
C GLY A 454 6.72 -24.55 -0.47
N PRO A 455 7.04 -23.37 0.08
CA PRO A 455 7.87 -22.38 -0.61
C PRO A 455 9.21 -22.99 -1.04
N THR A 456 9.62 -22.64 -2.25
CA THR A 456 10.88 -23.09 -2.85
C THR A 456 11.92 -21.98 -2.84
N TYR A 457 11.48 -20.72 -2.94
CA TYR A 457 12.36 -19.56 -3.05
C TYR A 457 12.03 -18.48 -2.03
N VAL A 458 13.01 -17.63 -1.74
CA VAL A 458 12.80 -16.34 -1.09
C VAL A 458 11.91 -15.44 -1.94
N GLY A 459 11.27 -14.46 -1.32
CA GLY A 459 10.33 -13.55 -1.99
C GLY A 459 8.94 -14.13 -2.22
N ALA A 460 8.06 -13.28 -2.75
CA ALA A 460 6.61 -13.51 -2.79
C ALA A 460 6.15 -14.46 -3.89
N ILE A 461 6.81 -14.40 -5.06
CA ILE A 461 6.38 -15.14 -6.24
C ILE A 461 7.20 -16.41 -6.35
N GLN A 462 6.51 -17.56 -6.21
CA GLN A 462 7.14 -18.87 -6.22
C GLN A 462 7.21 -19.49 -7.62
N GLU A 463 6.56 -18.86 -8.61
CA GLU A 463 6.73 -19.20 -10.02
C GLU A 463 7.97 -18.54 -10.62
N VAL A 464 8.69 -19.32 -11.42
CA VAL A 464 9.82 -18.84 -12.21
C VAL A 464 9.31 -18.28 -13.55
N GLY A 465 9.92 -17.20 -14.01
CA GLY A 465 9.68 -16.67 -15.35
C GLY A 465 10.16 -17.67 -16.41
N GLN A 466 9.40 -17.82 -17.48
CA GLN A 466 9.72 -18.71 -18.61
C GLN A 466 9.99 -17.90 -19.87
#